data_AF-A0A314Y0N2-F1
#
_entry.id   AF-A0A314Y0N2-F1
#
_cell.length_a   1.000
_cell.length_b   1.000
_cell.length_c   1.000
_cell.angle_alpha   90.00
_cell.angle_beta   90.00
_cell.angle_gamma   90.00
#
_symmetry.space_group_name_H-M   'P 1'
#
loop_
_entity.id
_entity.type
_entity.pdbx_description
1 polymer ?
#
loop_
_entity_poly.entity_id
_entity_poly.type
_entity_poly.pdbx_seq_one_letter_code
_entity_poly.pdbx_strand_id
1 'polypeptide(L)'
;MDLACSFRQPNVLCGSQGAGSRAVWWSRCQSNDSLAYVNGNGRNVEYVEGHDESSGVGSVHGAELSGSKEEDGHEEQKEESEAPILDEMRELLQNVMKELEAARLNSTMFEEKAQKISEAAISLQDEAANAWNNVNSTLDTIQEIVNEECVAKEGVQKATMALSLAEARLQVALESLEVAKRGTDSPEILQESDGEHDCKAEEKALSVAQEILRNARQIWPTVRQS
;
A
#
# COMPACT_ATOMS: atom_id res chain seq x y z
N MET A 1 5.51 -10.37 31.28
CA MET A 1 4.71 -11.60 31.05
C MET A 1 4.07 -11.35 29.70
N ASP A 2 4.83 -11.65 28.65
CA ASP A 2 4.50 -11.26 27.29
C ASP A 2 4.55 -12.53 26.45
N LEU A 3 3.38 -13.12 26.17
CA LEU A 3 3.28 -14.13 25.13
C LEU A 3 3.18 -13.40 23.80
N ALA A 4 4.34 -13.13 23.22
CA ALA A 4 4.45 -12.66 21.86
C ALA A 4 3.88 -13.72 20.91
N CYS A 5 2.71 -13.42 20.32
CA CYS A 5 2.17 -14.16 19.20
C CYS A 5 3.14 -13.94 18.01
N SER A 6 4.03 -14.89 17.76
CA SER A 6 5.04 -14.79 16.71
C SER A 6 4.38 -14.85 15.33
N PHE A 7 4.36 -13.71 14.65
CA PHE A 7 3.97 -13.57 13.25
C PHE A 7 5.01 -14.28 12.35
N ARG A 8 4.64 -15.38 11.71
CA ARG A 8 5.48 -16.09 10.75
C ARG A 8 5.40 -15.35 9.40
N GLN A 9 6.47 -14.65 9.01
CA GLN A 9 6.56 -13.96 7.72
C GLN A 9 6.49 -14.96 6.55
N PRO A 10 5.75 -14.67 5.47
CA PRO A 10 5.93 -15.36 4.19
C PRO A 10 7.15 -14.78 3.46
N ASN A 11 8.10 -15.66 3.12
CA ASN A 11 9.22 -15.36 2.23
C ASN A 11 8.68 -14.96 0.84
N VAL A 12 8.85 -13.70 0.45
CA VAL A 12 8.68 -13.25 -0.93
C VAL A 12 9.98 -13.52 -1.68
N LEU A 13 10.07 -14.68 -2.32
CA LEU A 13 11.11 -15.00 -3.30
C LEU A 13 10.74 -14.34 -4.63
N CYS A 14 11.39 -13.22 -4.96
CA CYS A 14 11.32 -12.64 -6.29
C CYS A 14 12.22 -13.45 -7.23
N GLY A 15 11.61 -14.40 -7.95
CA GLY A 15 12.28 -15.19 -8.99
C GLY A 15 12.48 -14.36 -10.25
N SER A 16 13.73 -14.08 -10.60
CA SER A 16 14.12 -13.60 -11.91
C SER A 16 14.52 -14.80 -12.78
N GLN A 17 13.72 -15.11 -13.80
CA GLN A 17 14.12 -15.98 -14.90
C GLN A 17 13.64 -15.38 -16.21
N GLY A 18 14.61 -14.93 -17.01
CA GLY A 18 14.40 -14.58 -18.41
C GLY A 18 14.64 -15.79 -19.31
N ALA A 19 13.87 -15.86 -20.40
CA ALA A 19 14.32 -16.15 -21.77
C ALA A 19 13.09 -16.33 -22.69
N GLY A 20 12.99 -15.56 -23.78
CA GLY A 20 12.05 -15.89 -24.87
C GLY A 20 11.56 -14.78 -25.80
N SER A 21 12.49 -14.19 -26.58
CA SER A 21 12.37 -13.79 -27.99
C SER A 21 11.27 -12.82 -28.52
N ARG A 22 11.78 -11.62 -28.91
CA ARG A 22 11.46 -10.79 -30.10
C ARG A 22 10.13 -10.01 -30.18
N ALA A 23 10.19 -8.72 -29.82
CA ALA A 23 10.13 -7.62 -30.80
C ALA A 23 10.69 -6.34 -30.16
N VAL A 24 11.66 -5.73 -30.85
CA VAL A 24 12.40 -4.54 -30.41
C VAL A 24 11.63 -3.30 -30.82
N TRP A 25 11.27 -2.44 -29.86
CA TRP A 25 11.21 -0.99 -30.05
C TRP A 25 11.87 -0.31 -28.85
N TRP A 26 13.10 0.15 -29.06
CA TRP A 26 13.89 0.90 -28.09
C TRP A 26 13.47 2.38 -28.11
N SER A 27 12.91 2.86 -27.00
CA SER A 27 13.04 4.27 -26.60
C SER A 27 14.02 4.32 -25.43
N ARG A 28 15.24 4.74 -25.75
CA ARG A 28 16.40 4.83 -24.87
C ARG A 28 16.22 5.98 -23.88
N CYS A 29 15.67 5.71 -22.70
CA CYS A 29 15.82 6.59 -21.54
C CYS A 29 17.09 6.17 -20.79
N GLN A 30 18.22 6.81 -21.10
CA GLN A 30 19.36 6.84 -20.19
C GLN A 30 19.07 7.90 -19.13
N SER A 31 18.80 7.46 -17.90
CA SER A 31 19.00 8.28 -16.72
C SER A 31 19.58 7.38 -15.64
N ASN A 32 20.92 7.25 -15.67
CA ASN A 32 21.66 6.94 -14.47
C ASN A 32 22.19 8.28 -13.99
N ASP A 33 21.61 8.83 -12.93
CA ASP A 33 22.37 9.55 -11.92
C ASP A 33 21.85 9.15 -10.54
N SER A 34 22.77 8.60 -9.76
CA SER A 34 22.54 8.06 -8.44
C SER A 34 22.33 9.19 -7.44
N LEU A 35 21.14 9.27 -6.83
CA LEU A 35 20.97 10.08 -5.62
C LEU A 35 21.27 9.21 -4.41
N ALA A 36 22.45 9.42 -3.84
CA ALA A 36 22.76 8.96 -2.50
C ALA A 36 21.79 9.61 -1.50
N TYR A 37 21.18 8.78 -0.65
CA TYR A 37 20.33 9.21 0.45
C TYR A 37 21.15 10.04 1.44
N VAL A 38 21.01 11.38 1.40
CA VAL A 38 21.56 12.26 2.44
C VAL A 38 20.59 12.28 3.60
N ASN A 39 20.90 11.45 4.60
CA ASN A 39 20.40 11.61 5.96
C ASN A 39 21.14 12.81 6.58
N GLY A 40 20.45 13.94 6.79
CA GLY A 40 21.06 15.15 7.30
C GLY A 40 20.06 16.06 8.02
N ASN A 41 19.82 15.77 9.30
CA ASN A 41 19.18 16.67 10.24
C ASN A 41 20.09 17.88 10.51
N GLY A 42 19.60 19.13 10.37
CA GLY A 42 20.22 20.27 11.05
C GLY A 42 20.15 21.65 10.38
N ARG A 43 19.32 22.50 10.99
CA ARG A 43 19.45 23.96 11.16
C ARG A 43 19.21 24.93 9.98
N ASN A 44 18.36 25.90 10.34
CA ASN A 44 18.19 27.24 9.80
C ASN A 44 19.49 27.96 9.39
N VAL A 45 19.49 28.59 8.21
CA VAL A 45 20.28 29.79 7.93
C VAL A 45 19.43 30.75 7.11
N GLU A 46 19.39 31.97 7.63
CA GLU A 46 18.74 33.18 7.15
C GLU A 46 19.57 33.84 6.04
N TYR A 47 18.91 34.61 5.16
CA TYR A 47 19.43 35.76 4.40
C TYR A 47 20.47 35.52 3.27
N VAL A 48 20.15 36.00 2.05
CA VAL A 48 20.79 37.16 1.40
C VAL A 48 20.13 37.38 0.04
N GLU A 49 19.59 38.57 -0.13
CA GLU A 49 19.16 39.20 -1.38
C GLU A 49 20.39 39.67 -2.18
N GLY A 50 20.38 39.48 -3.50
CA GLY A 50 21.46 39.87 -4.39
C GLY A 50 20.95 40.26 -5.77
N HIS A 51 20.72 41.56 -5.94
CA HIS A 51 20.66 42.29 -7.21
C HIS A 51 22.09 42.52 -7.73
N ASP A 52 22.39 42.20 -8.99
CA ASP A 52 23.14 43.10 -9.89
C ASP A 52 23.29 42.56 -11.34
N GLU A 53 22.68 43.31 -12.26
CA GLU A 53 23.18 43.85 -13.54
C GLU A 53 24.42 43.23 -14.24
N SER A 54 24.22 42.81 -15.50
CA SER A 54 25.29 42.76 -16.51
C SER A 54 24.71 43.07 -17.90
N SER A 55 24.70 44.36 -18.23
CA SER A 55 24.54 44.88 -19.59
C SER A 55 25.86 44.75 -20.35
N GLY A 56 25.90 43.88 -21.36
CA GLY A 56 27.04 43.73 -22.26
C GLY A 56 27.00 44.75 -23.40
N VAL A 57 27.60 45.92 -23.20
CA VAL A 57 27.98 46.86 -24.28
C VAL A 57 29.43 46.57 -24.66
N GLY A 58 29.66 46.23 -25.94
CA GLY A 58 30.98 46.12 -26.54
C GLY A 58 31.14 47.14 -27.67
N SER A 59 31.91 48.18 -27.41
CA SER A 59 32.46 49.16 -28.35
C SER A 59 33.99 49.07 -28.20
N VAL A 60 34.85 49.13 -29.23
CA VAL A 60 35.37 50.38 -29.82
C VAL A 60 36.51 50.03 -30.84
N HIS A 61 36.56 50.78 -31.96
CA HIS A 61 37.66 51.16 -32.91
C HIS A 61 38.50 50.07 -33.65
N GLY A 62 38.99 50.28 -34.88
CA GLY A 62 38.97 51.42 -35.81
C GLY A 62 39.89 51.12 -37.01
N ALA A 63 39.53 51.59 -38.21
CA ALA A 63 40.44 51.68 -39.35
C ALA A 63 39.96 52.79 -40.29
N GLU A 64 40.64 53.93 -40.23
CA GLU A 64 40.54 55.02 -41.20
C GLU A 64 41.20 54.60 -42.51
N LEU A 65 40.61 54.95 -43.66
CA LEU A 65 41.36 55.27 -44.88
C LEU A 65 40.55 56.24 -45.74
N SER A 66 41.13 57.42 -45.93
CA SER A 66 40.63 58.58 -46.66
C SER A 66 40.68 58.38 -48.18
N GLY A 67 39.75 59.00 -48.91
CA GLY A 67 39.77 59.07 -50.37
C GLY A 67 38.62 59.91 -50.93
N SER A 68 38.74 61.24 -50.86
CA SER A 68 37.86 62.23 -51.50
C SER A 68 37.94 62.19 -53.03
N LYS A 69 36.79 62.20 -53.73
CA LYS A 69 36.59 62.97 -54.97
C LYS A 69 35.10 63.04 -55.34
N GLU A 70 34.57 64.26 -55.40
CA GLU A 70 33.29 64.60 -56.07
C GLU A 70 33.52 64.66 -57.58
N GLU A 71 32.57 64.17 -58.39
CA GLU A 71 31.93 64.93 -59.48
C GLU A 71 30.77 64.16 -60.13
N ASP A 72 29.62 64.84 -60.14
CA ASP A 72 28.46 64.86 -61.05
C ASP A 72 28.31 63.83 -62.20
N GLY A 73 27.05 63.39 -62.41
CA GLY A 73 26.67 62.50 -63.51
C GLY A 73 25.22 62.02 -63.44
N HIS A 74 24.34 62.81 -64.03
CA HIS A 74 22.92 62.60 -64.35
C HIS A 74 22.44 61.19 -64.72
N GLU A 75 21.15 60.93 -64.39
CA GLU A 75 20.19 59.99 -65.00
C GLU A 75 20.45 58.49 -64.73
N GLU A 76 19.51 57.67 -64.27
CA GLU A 76 18.10 57.52 -64.67
C GLU A 76 17.25 57.09 -63.45
N GLN A 77 16.04 57.65 -63.35
CA GLN A 77 14.97 57.09 -62.55
C GLN A 77 14.65 55.68 -63.07
N LYS A 78 15.25 54.66 -62.45
CA LYS A 78 14.71 53.31 -62.55
C LYS A 78 13.53 53.25 -61.60
N GLU A 79 12.36 53.56 -62.12
CA GLU A 79 11.05 53.15 -61.61
C GLU A 79 10.98 51.61 -61.67
N GLU A 80 11.89 50.94 -60.97
CA GLU A 80 11.94 49.49 -60.83
C GLU A 80 11.00 49.13 -59.69
N SER A 81 9.71 49.24 -60.00
CA SER A 81 8.62 48.57 -59.35
C SER A 81 8.71 48.54 -57.82
N GLU A 82 8.22 49.60 -57.16
CA GLU A 82 7.94 49.56 -55.72
C GLU A 82 6.75 48.61 -55.41
N ALA A 83 5.96 48.28 -56.44
CA ALA A 83 4.78 47.42 -56.35
C ALA A 83 5.06 45.98 -55.85
N PRO A 84 6.07 45.22 -56.33
CA PRO A 84 6.33 43.84 -55.91
C PRO A 84 6.85 43.75 -54.47
N ILE A 85 7.62 44.73 -54.00
CA ILE A 85 8.13 44.77 -52.62
C ILE A 85 6.99 45.08 -51.64
N LEU A 86 6.10 46.00 -52.02
CA LEU A 86 4.90 46.30 -51.23
C LEU A 86 3.90 45.13 -51.23
N ASP A 87 3.81 44.36 -52.31
CA ASP A 87 2.98 43.15 -52.39
C ASP A 87 3.55 42.01 -51.53
N GLU A 88 4.86 41.76 -51.56
CA GLU A 88 5.52 40.81 -50.64
C GLU A 88 5.29 41.18 -49.17
N MET A 89 5.36 42.46 -48.82
CA MET A 89 5.13 42.91 -47.45
C MET A 89 3.66 42.76 -47.02
N ARG A 90 2.72 42.95 -47.94
CA ARG A 90 1.28 42.66 -47.72
C ARG A 90 1.04 41.17 -47.50
N GLU A 91 1.66 40.31 -48.30
CA GLU A 91 1.56 38.86 -48.14
C GLU A 91 2.17 38.40 -46.80
N LEU A 92 3.34 38.94 -46.42
CA LEU A 92 3.99 38.66 -45.15
C LEU A 92 3.08 39.03 -43.97
N LEU A 93 2.47 40.22 -43.99
CA LEU A 93 1.55 40.65 -42.93
C LEU A 93 0.34 39.72 -42.83
N GLN A 94 -0.27 39.37 -43.97
CA GLN A 94 -1.40 38.43 -43.98
C GLN A 94 -1.00 37.05 -43.45
N ASN A 95 0.22 36.59 -43.74
CA ASN A 95 0.71 35.32 -43.23
C ASN A 95 0.95 35.36 -41.71
N VAL A 96 1.59 36.42 -41.20
CA VAL A 96 1.80 36.64 -39.76
C VAL A 96 0.45 36.73 -39.02
N MET A 97 -0.57 37.36 -39.60
CA MET A 97 -1.91 37.40 -39.01
C MET A 97 -2.54 36.00 -38.88
N LYS A 98 -2.42 35.16 -39.92
CA LYS A 98 -2.92 33.77 -39.88
C LYS A 98 -2.15 32.92 -38.86
N GLU A 99 -0.83 33.07 -38.81
CA GLU A 99 0.00 32.37 -37.82
C GLU A 99 -0.32 32.80 -36.39
N LEU A 100 -0.57 34.08 -36.15
CA LEU A 100 -1.02 34.58 -34.85
C LEU A 100 -2.38 33.99 -34.44
N GLU A 101 -3.33 33.90 -35.37
CA GLU A 101 -4.63 33.29 -35.11
C GLU A 101 -4.51 31.79 -34.81
N ALA A 102 -3.71 31.07 -35.60
CA ALA A 102 -3.39 29.67 -35.34
C ALA A 102 -2.72 29.46 -33.97
N ALA A 103 -1.78 30.33 -33.60
CA ALA A 103 -1.10 30.28 -32.30
C ALA A 103 -2.09 30.53 -31.15
N ARG A 104 -3.03 31.46 -31.30
CA ARG A 104 -4.08 31.72 -30.30
C ARG A 104 -4.98 30.52 -30.10
N LEU A 105 -5.48 29.92 -31.18
CA LEU A 105 -6.32 28.72 -31.12
C LEU A 105 -5.58 27.51 -30.52
N ASN A 106 -4.28 27.40 -30.79
CA ASN A 106 -3.46 26.34 -30.23
C ASN A 106 -3.23 26.54 -28.72
N SER A 107 -2.97 27.79 -28.30
CA SER A 107 -2.82 28.14 -26.89
C SER A 107 -4.06 27.78 -26.07
N THR A 108 -5.25 28.12 -26.55
CA THR A 108 -6.50 27.79 -25.83
C THR A 108 -6.72 26.28 -25.74
N MET A 109 -6.43 25.54 -26.81
CA MET A 109 -6.53 24.08 -26.80
C MET A 109 -5.54 23.43 -25.82
N PHE A 110 -4.32 23.96 -25.71
CA PHE A 110 -3.34 23.45 -24.75
C PHE A 110 -3.73 23.75 -23.30
N GLU A 111 -4.30 24.92 -23.03
CA GLU A 111 -4.82 25.28 -21.71
C GLU A 111 -5.94 24.32 -21.27
N GLU A 112 -6.93 24.04 -22.14
CA GLU A 112 -7.99 23.08 -21.84
C GLU A 112 -7.46 21.67 -21.58
N LYS A 113 -6.45 21.23 -22.35
CA LYS A 113 -5.80 19.94 -22.13
C LYS A 113 -5.07 19.90 -20.80
N ALA A 114 -4.35 20.97 -20.45
CA ALA A 114 -3.66 21.09 -19.18
C ALA A 114 -4.67 21.04 -18.01
N GLN A 115 -5.80 21.73 -18.13
CA GLN A 115 -6.87 21.70 -17.14
C GLN A 115 -7.45 20.28 -16.97
N LYS A 116 -7.81 19.60 -18.07
CA LYS A 116 -8.34 18.22 -18.00
C LYS A 116 -7.37 17.23 -17.37
N ILE A 117 -6.08 17.36 -17.67
CA ILE A 117 -5.03 16.53 -17.03
C ILE A 117 -4.96 16.84 -15.54
N SER A 118 -5.08 18.11 -15.16
CA SER A 118 -5.02 18.55 -13.76
C SER A 118 -6.23 18.03 -12.97
N GLU A 119 -7.44 18.11 -13.53
CA GLU A 119 -8.66 17.56 -12.93
C GLU A 119 -8.57 16.03 -12.77
N ALA A 120 -8.09 15.32 -13.80
CA ALA A 120 -7.89 13.87 -13.71
C ALA A 120 -6.84 13.50 -12.66
N ALA A 121 -5.75 14.27 -12.54
CA ALA A 121 -4.72 14.02 -11.54
C ALA A 121 -5.24 14.20 -10.12
N ILE A 122 -6.05 15.22 -9.86
CA ILE A 122 -6.69 15.44 -8.55
C ILE A 122 -7.68 14.31 -8.24
N SER A 123 -8.52 13.93 -9.20
CA SER A 123 -9.44 12.80 -9.02
C SER A 123 -8.72 11.51 -8.66
N LEU A 124 -7.58 11.23 -9.31
CA LEU A 124 -6.76 10.06 -8.98
C LEU A 124 -6.11 10.17 -7.60
N GLN A 125 -5.69 11.37 -7.19
CA GLN A 125 -5.14 11.61 -5.86
C GLN A 125 -6.21 11.35 -4.77
N ASP A 126 -7.42 11.84 -4.97
CA ASP A 126 -8.55 11.64 -4.06
C ASP A 126 -8.92 10.14 -3.97
N GLU A 127 -8.96 9.45 -5.11
CA GLU A 127 -9.22 8.01 -5.17
C GLU A 127 -8.12 7.21 -4.44
N ALA A 128 -6.85 7.55 -4.65
CA ALA A 128 -5.73 6.91 -3.97
C ALA A 128 -5.77 7.15 -2.45
N ALA A 129 -6.10 8.36 -2.01
CA ALA A 129 -6.26 8.69 -0.60
C ALA A 129 -7.42 7.89 0.03
N ASN A 130 -8.54 7.76 -0.68
CA ASN A 130 -9.67 6.96 -0.23
C ASN A 130 -9.32 5.46 -0.15
N ALA A 131 -8.64 4.92 -1.17
CA ALA A 131 -8.18 3.54 -1.18
C ALA A 131 -7.21 3.26 -0.01
N TRP A 132 -6.31 4.19 0.28
CA TRP A 132 -5.40 4.10 1.42
C TRP A 132 -6.16 4.07 2.76
N ASN A 133 -7.15 4.94 2.94
CA ASN A 133 -7.98 4.95 4.14
C ASN A 133 -8.76 3.64 4.31
N ASN A 134 -9.31 3.08 3.23
CA ASN A 134 -10.01 1.80 3.26
C ASN A 134 -9.09 0.65 3.66
N VAL A 135 -7.85 0.62 3.13
CA VAL A 135 -6.85 -0.40 3.50
C VAL A 135 -6.48 -0.29 4.97
N ASN A 136 -6.24 0.92 5.48
CA ASN A 136 -5.92 1.10 6.90
C ASN A 136 -7.08 0.70 7.80
N SER A 137 -8.31 1.09 7.48
CA SER A 137 -9.49 0.67 8.23
C SER A 137 -9.68 -0.85 8.20
N THR A 138 -9.41 -1.50 7.07
CA THR A 138 -9.46 -2.96 6.96
C THR A 138 -8.33 -3.64 7.75
N LEU A 139 -7.15 -3.02 7.80
CA LEU A 139 -6.05 -3.52 8.62
C LEU A 139 -6.40 -3.46 10.11
N ASP A 140 -7.04 -2.38 10.56
CA ASP A 140 -7.50 -2.23 11.94
C ASP A 140 -8.51 -3.32 12.32
N THR A 141 -9.48 -3.62 11.44
CA THR A 141 -10.46 -4.69 11.70
C THR A 141 -9.81 -6.08 11.71
N ILE A 142 -8.84 -6.33 10.84
CA ILE A 142 -8.06 -7.58 10.88
C ILE A 142 -7.31 -7.70 12.21
N GLN A 143 -6.71 -6.62 12.70
CA GLN A 143 -5.99 -6.63 13.97
C GLN A 143 -6.93 -6.91 15.16
N GLU A 144 -8.15 -6.36 15.14
CA GLU A 144 -9.19 -6.67 16.12
C GLU A 144 -9.57 -8.16 16.09
N ILE A 145 -9.84 -8.70 14.90
CA ILE A 145 -10.16 -10.13 14.73
C ILE A 145 -9.02 -11.02 15.24
N VAL A 146 -7.76 -10.69 14.95
CA VAL A 146 -6.59 -11.45 15.43
C VAL A 146 -6.49 -11.41 16.95
N ASN A 147 -6.79 -10.27 17.57
CA ASN A 147 -6.79 -10.14 19.03
C ASN A 147 -7.91 -11.00 19.65
N GLU A 148 -9.12 -10.97 19.08
CA GLU A 148 -10.23 -11.81 19.53
C GLU A 148 -9.95 -13.30 19.32
N GLU A 149 -9.36 -13.69 18.19
CA GLU A 149 -8.95 -15.06 17.91
C GLU A 149 -7.94 -15.56 18.96
N CYS A 150 -7.01 -14.70 19.39
CA CYS A 150 -6.06 -15.03 20.45
C CYS A 150 -6.79 -15.37 21.77
N VAL A 151 -7.72 -14.52 22.19
CA VAL A 151 -8.52 -14.74 23.41
C VAL A 151 -9.37 -16.02 23.28
N ALA A 152 -9.98 -16.25 22.12
CA ALA A 152 -10.76 -17.46 21.85
C ALA A 152 -9.89 -18.72 21.94
N LYS A 153 -8.69 -18.72 21.33
CA LYS A 153 -7.73 -19.83 21.40
C LYS A 153 -7.29 -20.14 22.83
N GLU A 154 -7.02 -19.12 23.64
CA GLU A 154 -6.75 -19.32 25.07
C GLU A 154 -7.95 -19.95 25.79
N GLY A 155 -9.16 -19.50 25.48
CA GLY A 155 -10.40 -20.09 26.00
C GLY A 155 -10.55 -21.57 25.65
N VAL A 156 -10.29 -21.93 24.39
CA VAL A 156 -10.29 -23.32 23.91
C VAL A 156 -9.21 -24.15 24.61
N GLN A 157 -8.00 -23.59 24.82
CA GLN A 157 -6.96 -24.29 25.56
C GLN A 157 -7.36 -24.55 27.02
N LYS A 158 -7.88 -23.53 27.71
CA LYS A 158 -8.35 -23.65 29.09
C LYS A 158 -9.47 -24.69 29.21
N ALA A 159 -10.45 -24.66 28.30
CA ALA A 159 -11.52 -25.64 28.25
C ALA A 159 -11.00 -27.06 27.95
N THR A 160 -10.01 -27.21 27.06
CA THR A 160 -9.35 -28.51 26.81
C THR A 160 -8.77 -29.08 28.10
N MET A 161 -7.99 -28.26 28.82
CA MET A 161 -7.32 -28.70 30.03
C MET A 161 -8.34 -29.11 31.10
N ALA A 162 -9.43 -28.35 31.24
CA ALA A 162 -10.52 -28.67 32.14
C ALA A 162 -11.24 -29.98 31.76
N LEU A 163 -11.49 -30.20 30.47
CA LEU A 163 -12.09 -31.43 29.96
C LEU A 163 -11.21 -32.64 30.28
N SER A 164 -9.91 -32.59 29.98
CA SER A 164 -8.98 -33.67 30.29
C SER A 164 -8.89 -33.97 31.79
N LEU A 165 -8.96 -32.95 32.64
CA LEU A 165 -9.00 -33.14 34.10
C LEU A 165 -10.30 -33.81 34.54
N ALA A 166 -11.44 -33.41 33.99
CA ALA A 166 -12.74 -34.02 34.28
C ALA A 166 -12.80 -35.48 33.83
N GLU A 167 -12.25 -35.80 32.65
CA GLU A 167 -12.12 -37.17 32.14
C GLU A 167 -11.26 -38.03 33.07
N ALA A 168 -10.10 -37.53 33.50
CA ALA A 168 -9.23 -38.25 34.43
C ALA A 168 -9.93 -38.51 35.79
N ARG A 169 -10.67 -37.53 36.31
CA ARG A 169 -11.46 -37.69 37.54
C ARG A 169 -12.59 -38.70 37.39
N LEU A 170 -13.29 -38.69 36.25
CA LEU A 170 -14.34 -39.68 35.97
C LEU A 170 -13.74 -41.09 35.92
N GLN A 171 -12.60 -41.27 35.26
CA GLN A 171 -11.91 -42.55 35.19
C GLN A 171 -11.56 -43.09 36.58
N VAL A 172 -10.97 -42.26 37.45
CA VAL A 172 -10.66 -42.63 38.84
C VAL A 172 -11.92 -42.99 39.64
N ALA A 173 -13.02 -42.26 39.45
CA ALA A 173 -14.28 -42.53 40.15
C ALA A 173 -14.93 -43.85 39.68
N LEU A 174 -14.88 -44.15 38.38
CA LEU A 174 -15.35 -45.42 37.82
C LEU A 174 -14.52 -46.60 38.36
N GLU A 175 -13.19 -46.48 38.39
CA GLU A 175 -12.30 -47.50 38.95
C GLU A 175 -12.55 -47.72 40.46
N SER A 176 -12.77 -46.63 41.22
CA SER A 176 -13.09 -46.70 42.65
C SER A 176 -14.43 -47.39 42.91
N LEU A 177 -15.45 -47.10 42.11
CA LEU A 177 -16.76 -47.77 42.18
C LEU A 177 -16.64 -49.27 41.87
N GLU A 178 -15.82 -49.65 40.86
CA GLU A 178 -15.59 -51.05 40.51
C GLU A 178 -14.89 -51.81 41.66
N VAL A 179 -13.91 -51.18 42.31
CA VAL A 179 -13.24 -51.74 43.50
C VAL A 179 -14.23 -51.89 44.67
N ALA A 180 -15.07 -50.89 44.92
CA ALA A 180 -16.07 -50.93 45.98
C ALA A 180 -17.10 -52.06 45.77
N LYS A 181 -17.60 -52.23 44.54
CA LYS A 181 -18.51 -53.33 44.16
C LYS A 181 -17.87 -54.70 44.41
N ARG A 182 -16.59 -54.87 44.11
CA ARG A 182 -15.86 -56.13 44.36
C ARG A 182 -15.63 -56.38 45.86
N GLY A 183 -15.50 -55.32 46.67
CA GLY A 183 -15.36 -55.42 48.13
C GLY A 183 -16.64 -55.87 48.84
N THR A 184 -17.81 -55.53 48.30
CA THR A 184 -19.12 -55.96 48.84
C THR A 184 -19.49 -57.42 48.50
N ASP A 185 -18.77 -58.07 47.57
CA ASP A 185 -18.97 -59.48 47.20
C ASP A 185 -18.21 -60.47 48.11
N SER A 186 -17.53 -60.01 49.17
CA SER A 186 -16.87 -60.88 50.16
C SER A 186 -17.83 -61.29 51.27
N PRO A 187 -18.08 -62.59 51.51
CA PRO A 187 -19.10 -63.06 52.44
C PRO A 187 -18.53 -63.14 53.85
N GLU A 188 -18.31 -62.01 54.52
CA GLU A 188 -18.15 -62.03 55.98
C GLU A 188 -18.47 -60.64 56.56
N ILE A 189 -19.47 -60.62 57.45
CA ILE A 189 -19.96 -59.50 58.28
C ILE A 189 -21.08 -58.66 57.65
N LEU A 190 -22.28 -59.25 57.65
CA LEU A 190 -23.56 -58.55 57.71
C LEU A 190 -23.72 -57.90 59.10
N GLN A 191 -23.68 -56.57 59.19
CA GLN A 191 -24.43 -55.86 60.23
C GLN A 191 -24.84 -54.45 59.77
N GLU A 192 -26.16 -54.28 59.64
CA GLU A 192 -26.97 -53.05 59.74
C GLU A 192 -26.66 -51.85 58.82
N SER A 193 -27.41 -51.84 57.70
CA SER A 193 -28.29 -50.75 57.25
C SER A 193 -27.84 -49.29 57.46
N ASP A 194 -27.45 -48.67 56.35
CA ASP A 194 -28.10 -47.48 55.73
C ASP A 194 -27.40 -47.07 54.40
N GLY A 195 -26.36 -47.81 53.96
CA GLY A 195 -25.46 -47.40 52.88
C GLY A 195 -25.76 -47.89 51.45
N GLU A 196 -26.70 -48.82 51.24
CA GLU A 196 -26.97 -49.37 49.88
C GLU A 196 -27.63 -48.36 48.93
N HIS A 197 -28.27 -47.32 49.48
CA HIS A 197 -28.92 -46.29 48.68
C HIS A 197 -27.91 -45.33 48.02
N ASP A 198 -26.68 -45.24 48.54
CA ASP A 198 -25.68 -44.27 48.12
C ASP A 198 -24.97 -44.71 46.83
N CYS A 199 -24.52 -45.97 46.76
CA CYS A 199 -23.83 -46.52 45.58
C CYS A 199 -24.68 -46.46 44.30
N LYS A 200 -26.00 -46.66 44.43
CA LYS A 200 -26.94 -46.65 43.29
C LYS A 200 -27.23 -45.22 42.80
N ALA A 201 -27.10 -44.23 43.66
CA ALA A 201 -27.20 -42.82 43.30
C ALA A 201 -25.91 -42.34 42.62
N GLU A 202 -24.75 -42.72 43.16
CA GLU A 202 -23.43 -42.43 42.59
C GLU A 202 -23.26 -43.05 41.19
N GLU A 203 -23.68 -44.29 40.98
CA GLU A 203 -23.61 -44.97 39.67
C GLU A 203 -24.45 -44.24 38.59
N LYS A 204 -25.63 -43.74 38.97
CA LYS A 204 -26.46 -42.92 38.07
C LYS A 204 -25.77 -41.59 37.74
N ALA A 205 -25.17 -40.94 38.74
CA ALA A 205 -24.45 -39.69 38.55
C ALA A 205 -23.22 -39.86 37.64
N LEU A 206 -22.48 -40.96 37.78
CA LEU A 206 -21.35 -41.30 36.91
C LEU A 206 -21.79 -41.60 35.48
N SER A 207 -22.93 -42.29 35.30
CA SER A 207 -23.52 -42.53 33.98
C SER A 207 -23.90 -41.22 33.27
N VAL A 208 -24.46 -40.25 34.01
CA VAL A 208 -24.77 -38.92 33.49
C VAL A 208 -23.48 -38.16 33.14
N ALA A 209 -22.46 -38.20 34.01
CA ALA A 209 -21.18 -37.54 33.75
C ALA A 209 -20.46 -38.14 32.53
N GLN A 210 -20.53 -39.46 32.33
CA GLN A 210 -19.97 -40.16 31.18
C GLN A 210 -20.66 -39.73 29.88
N GLU A 211 -21.98 -39.58 29.90
CA GLU A 211 -22.75 -39.09 28.76
C GLU A 211 -22.42 -37.62 28.42
N ILE A 212 -22.28 -36.76 29.44
CA ILE A 212 -21.88 -35.36 29.24
C ILE A 212 -20.48 -35.28 28.62
N LEU A 213 -19.51 -36.04 29.13
CA LEU A 213 -18.16 -36.06 28.58
C LEU A 213 -18.10 -36.66 27.17
N ARG A 214 -18.93 -37.68 26.89
CA ARG A 214 -19.09 -38.23 25.53
C ARG A 214 -19.59 -37.17 24.55
N ASN A 215 -20.62 -36.41 24.93
CA ASN A 215 -21.15 -35.33 24.12
C ASN A 215 -20.13 -34.19 23.93
N ALA A 216 -19.43 -33.81 24.99
CA ALA A 216 -18.36 -32.82 24.91
C ALA A 216 -17.26 -33.28 23.94
N ARG A 217 -16.81 -34.54 24.01
CA ARG A 217 -15.78 -35.11 23.12
C ARG A 217 -16.21 -35.14 21.65
N GLN A 218 -17.50 -35.23 21.37
CA GLN A 218 -18.03 -35.23 20.01
C GLN A 218 -18.12 -33.82 19.41
N ILE A 219 -18.40 -32.81 20.23
CA ILE A 219 -18.48 -31.40 19.81
C ILE A 219 -17.10 -30.73 19.78
N TRP A 220 -16.19 -31.17 20.66
CA TRP A 220 -14.87 -30.58 20.88
C TRP A 220 -13.99 -30.41 19.62
N PRO A 221 -13.92 -31.36 18.67
CA PRO A 221 -13.13 -31.21 17.45
C PRO A 221 -13.61 -30.06 16.58
N THR A 222 -14.92 -29.82 16.53
CA THR A 222 -15.54 -28.73 15.76
C THR A 222 -15.19 -27.37 16.37
N VAL A 223 -15.23 -27.25 17.69
CA VAL A 223 -14.87 -26.03 18.42
C VAL A 223 -13.38 -25.70 18.31
N ARG A 224 -12.52 -26.71 18.12
CA ARG A 224 -11.07 -26.53 17.97
C ARG A 224 -10.65 -26.12 16.56
N GLN A 225 -11.45 -26.43 15.53
CA GLN A 225 -11.11 -26.17 14.13
C GLN A 225 -11.70 -24.86 13.58
N SER A 226 -12.76 -24.34 14.21
CA SER A 226 -13.31 -23.00 13.97
C SER A 226 -12.45 -21.91 14.63
#